data_AF-A0A9E3L0D8-F1
#
_entry.id   AF-A0A9E3L0D8-F1
#
_cell.length_a   1.000
_cell.length_b   1.000
_cell.length_c   1.000
_cell.angle_alpha   90.00
_cell.angle_beta   90.00
_cell.angle_gamma   90.00
#
_symmetry.space_group_name_H-M   'P 1'
#
loop_
_entity.id
_entity.type
_entity.pdbx_description
1 polymer ?
#
loop_
_entity_poly.entity_id
_entity_poly.type
_entity_poly.pdbx_seq_one_letter_code
_entity_poly.pdbx_strand_id
1 'polypeptide(L)'
;MALVLTEEQSMLRDSARGLISDKAPVSHLRHLRDSKDATGFSRELWATFAEMGFASLLVPEEFGGSALGPVEAGIVMEEIGRTLMASPFLATSVLAASALSRGGSAAQQQEHLPRIASGALLATLAIDEGPKHRPLHT
;
A
#
# COMPACT_ATOMS: atom_id res chain seq x y z
N MET A 1 24.41 -2.87 -13.01
CA MET A 1 23.04 -2.85 -12.43
C MET A 1 22.08 -3.09 -13.58
N ALA A 2 21.35 -4.21 -13.57
CA ALA A 2 20.36 -4.47 -14.61
C ALA A 2 19.14 -3.56 -14.36
N LEU A 3 18.69 -2.84 -15.39
CA LEU A 3 17.49 -1.98 -15.34
C LEU A 3 16.21 -2.73 -15.73
N VAL A 4 16.28 -4.06 -15.77
CA VAL A 4 15.19 -4.94 -16.19
C VAL A 4 14.71 -5.69 -14.96
N LEU A 5 13.39 -5.86 -14.85
CA LEU A 5 12.78 -6.63 -13.78
C LEU A 5 13.24 -8.09 -13.82
N THR A 6 13.37 -8.69 -12.65
CA THR A 6 13.49 -10.15 -12.55
C THR A 6 12.19 -10.83 -12.98
N GLU A 7 12.22 -12.15 -13.15
CA GLU A 7 11.03 -12.94 -13.43
C GLU A 7 10.00 -12.81 -12.31
N GLU A 8 10.42 -12.94 -11.05
CA GLU A 8 9.56 -12.77 -9.88
C GLU A 8 8.94 -11.36 -9.81
N GLN A 9 9.72 -10.32 -10.07
CA GLN A 9 9.24 -8.94 -10.12
C GLN A 9 8.24 -8.74 -11.28
N SER A 10 8.46 -9.40 -12.42
CA SER A 10 7.52 -9.36 -13.54
C SER A 10 6.21 -10.08 -13.21
N MET A 11 6.28 -11.23 -12.53
CA MET A 11 5.09 -11.94 -12.05
C MET A 11 4.30 -11.11 -11.03
N LEU A 12 4.99 -10.42 -10.11
CA LEU A 12 4.37 -9.51 -9.15
C LEU A 12 3.63 -8.37 -9.87
N ARG A 13 4.29 -7.73 -10.85
CA ARG A 13 3.70 -6.68 -11.68
C ARG A 13 2.44 -7.17 -12.38
N ASP A 14 2.52 -8.32 -13.04
CA ASP A 14 1.42 -8.83 -13.86
C ASP A 14 0.23 -9.25 -12.98
N SER A 15 0.49 -9.79 -11.78
CA SER A 15 -0.53 -10.10 -10.78
C SER A 15 -1.23 -8.84 -10.26
N ALA A 16 -0.46 -7.81 -9.88
CA ALA A 16 -1.00 -6.53 -9.42
C ALA A 16 -1.82 -5.85 -10.53
N ARG A 17 -1.29 -5.84 -11.76
CA ARG A 17 -1.98 -5.31 -12.94
C ARG A 17 -3.32 -5.98 -13.17
N GLY A 18 -3.36 -7.31 -13.11
CA GLY A 18 -4.58 -8.09 -13.33
C GLY A 18 -5.68 -7.70 -12.34
N LEU A 19 -5.36 -7.70 -11.04
CA LEU A 19 -6.31 -7.30 -9.99
C LEU A 19 -6.79 -5.86 -10.18
N ILE A 20 -5.85 -4.92 -10.31
CA ILE A 20 -6.15 -3.47 -10.33
C ILE A 20 -6.96 -3.11 -11.57
N SER A 21 -6.65 -3.71 -12.72
CA SER A 21 -7.39 -3.44 -13.96
C SER A 21 -8.81 -3.98 -13.91
N ASP A 22 -9.04 -5.12 -13.26
CA ASP A 22 -10.37 -5.72 -13.10
C ASP A 22 -11.22 -4.98 -12.06
N LYS A 23 -10.67 -4.75 -10.86
CA LYS A 23 -11.43 -4.28 -9.70
C LYS A 23 -11.36 -2.77 -9.47
N ALA A 24 -10.33 -2.11 -9.95
CA ALA A 24 -10.05 -0.70 -9.72
C ALA A 24 -9.82 0.11 -11.00
N PRO A 25 -10.68 0.00 -12.03
CA PRO A 25 -10.58 0.87 -13.20
C PRO A 25 -10.80 2.34 -12.81
N VAL A 26 -10.39 3.28 -13.66
CA VAL A 26 -10.55 4.74 -13.41
C VAL A 26 -12.02 5.13 -13.09
N SER A 27 -12.99 4.39 -13.64
CA SER A 27 -14.42 4.58 -13.31
C SER A 27 -14.74 4.33 -11.84
N HIS A 28 -14.03 3.40 -11.17
CA HIS A 28 -14.15 3.16 -9.74
C HIS A 28 -13.79 4.42 -8.95
N LEU A 29 -12.62 5.02 -9.24
CA LEU A 29 -12.20 6.26 -8.57
C LEU A 29 -13.23 7.38 -8.79
N ARG A 30 -13.71 7.54 -10.03
CA ARG A 30 -14.74 8.55 -10.34
C ARG A 30 -16.02 8.32 -9.55
N HIS A 31 -16.45 7.07 -9.44
CA HIS A 31 -17.60 6.70 -8.63
C HIS A 31 -17.41 7.09 -7.16
N LEU A 32 -16.28 6.72 -6.52
CA LEU A 32 -15.98 7.09 -5.13
C LEU A 32 -16.01 8.61 -4.90
N ARG A 33 -15.43 9.37 -5.84
CA ARG A 33 -15.43 10.84 -5.82
C ARG A 33 -16.86 11.39 -5.91
N ASP A 34 -17.62 10.92 -6.90
CA ASP A 34 -18.95 11.46 -7.22
C ASP A 34 -19.98 11.08 -6.16
N SER A 35 -19.83 9.89 -5.55
CA SER A 35 -20.64 9.45 -4.40
C SER A 35 -20.24 10.11 -3.09
N LYS A 36 -19.13 10.88 -3.05
CA LYS A 36 -18.55 11.48 -1.85
C LYS A 36 -18.39 10.46 -0.72
N ASP A 37 -17.83 9.30 -1.05
CA ASP A 37 -17.62 8.24 -0.08
C ASP A 37 -16.78 8.74 1.11
N ALA A 38 -17.29 8.58 2.33
CA ALA A 38 -16.64 9.10 3.53
C ALA A 38 -15.35 8.35 3.91
N THR A 39 -15.21 7.09 3.47
CA THR A 39 -14.00 6.28 3.66
C THR A 39 -12.92 6.67 2.64
N GLY A 40 -13.34 7.07 1.44
CA GLY A 40 -12.44 7.55 0.38
C GLY A 40 -11.70 6.44 -0.38
N PHE A 41 -11.95 5.18 -0.06
CA PHE A 41 -11.47 3.99 -0.79
C PHE A 41 -12.40 2.80 -0.54
N SER A 42 -12.33 1.77 -1.39
CA SER A 42 -13.12 0.54 -1.22
C SER A 42 -12.45 -0.42 -0.23
N ARG A 43 -13.12 -0.71 0.89
CA ARG A 43 -12.65 -1.69 1.89
C ARG A 43 -12.65 -3.12 1.35
N GLU A 44 -13.59 -3.45 0.50
CA GLU A 44 -13.66 -4.77 -0.17
C GLU A 44 -12.46 -4.96 -1.07
N LEU A 45 -12.16 -3.98 -1.92
CA LEU A 45 -10.98 -4.00 -2.78
C LEU A 45 -9.69 -4.08 -1.96
N TRP A 46 -9.61 -3.35 -0.84
CA TRP A 46 -8.47 -3.43 0.07
C TRP A 46 -8.31 -4.82 0.70
N ALA A 47 -9.41 -5.47 1.11
CA ALA A 47 -9.36 -6.82 1.64
C ALA A 47 -8.84 -7.81 0.60
N THR A 48 -9.37 -7.78 -0.64
CA THR A 48 -8.85 -8.61 -1.73
C THR A 48 -7.38 -8.32 -2.03
N PHE A 49 -6.98 -7.05 -2.00
CA PHE A 49 -5.59 -6.64 -2.20
C PHE A 49 -4.66 -7.21 -1.12
N ALA A 50 -5.12 -7.26 0.13
CA ALA A 50 -4.38 -7.85 1.24
C ALA A 50 -4.36 -9.40 1.17
N GLU A 51 -5.47 -10.03 0.79
CA GLU A 51 -5.56 -11.49 0.58
C GLU A 51 -4.59 -11.99 -0.51
N MET A 52 -4.32 -11.17 -1.52
CA MET A 52 -3.30 -11.44 -2.54
C MET A 52 -1.86 -11.20 -2.06
N GLY A 53 -1.66 -10.77 -0.81
CA GLY A 53 -0.34 -10.56 -0.20
C GLY A 53 0.30 -9.21 -0.51
N PHE A 54 -0.37 -8.32 -1.24
CA PHE A 54 0.21 -7.01 -1.57
C PHE A 54 0.32 -6.10 -0.34
N ALA A 55 -0.56 -6.25 0.65
CA ALA A 55 -0.51 -5.44 1.87
C ALA A 55 0.69 -5.78 2.78
N SER A 56 1.30 -6.96 2.61
CA SER A 56 2.33 -7.52 3.49
C SER A 56 3.74 -7.51 2.88
N LEU A 57 3.93 -6.87 1.73
CA LEU A 57 5.18 -6.90 0.96
C LEU A 57 6.40 -6.52 1.80
N LEU A 58 6.34 -5.42 2.55
CA LEU A 58 7.45 -4.92 3.37
C LEU A 58 7.41 -5.39 4.83
N VAL A 59 6.48 -6.27 5.17
CA VAL A 59 6.39 -6.84 6.53
C VAL A 59 7.37 -8.02 6.62
N PRO A 60 8.16 -8.15 7.71
CA PRO A 60 9.03 -9.30 7.91
C PRO A 60 8.26 -10.64 7.94
N GLU A 61 8.90 -11.71 7.49
CA GLU A 61 8.28 -13.05 7.40
C GLU A 61 7.77 -13.56 8.75
N GLU A 62 8.47 -13.27 9.85
CA GLU A 62 8.08 -13.65 11.22
C GLU A 62 6.73 -13.06 11.66
N PHE A 63 6.28 -11.99 10.99
CA PHE A 63 5.00 -11.33 11.21
C PHE A 63 3.98 -11.62 10.10
N GLY A 64 4.23 -12.63 9.25
CA GLY A 64 3.33 -13.04 8.18
C GLY A 64 3.42 -12.18 6.91
N GLY A 65 4.55 -11.51 6.69
CA GLY A 65 4.82 -10.79 5.45
C GLY A 65 5.76 -11.51 4.49
N SER A 66 6.12 -10.83 3.41
CA SER A 66 6.99 -11.39 2.36
C SER A 66 8.42 -10.88 2.42
N ALA A 67 8.74 -9.98 3.37
CA ALA A 67 10.05 -9.35 3.54
C ALA A 67 10.70 -8.85 2.23
N LEU A 68 9.88 -8.43 1.26
CA LEU A 68 10.34 -7.88 0.00
C LEU A 68 10.86 -6.45 0.19
N GLY A 69 11.46 -5.92 -0.86
CA GLY A 69 12.11 -4.63 -0.85
C GLY A 69 11.23 -3.48 -1.36
N PRO A 70 11.77 -2.25 -1.26
CA PRO A 70 11.13 -1.06 -1.82
C PRO A 70 10.97 -1.13 -3.35
N VAL A 71 11.73 -1.98 -4.04
CA VAL A 71 11.59 -2.19 -5.49
C VAL A 71 10.25 -2.86 -5.79
N GLU A 72 9.92 -3.94 -5.10
CA GLU A 72 8.66 -4.68 -5.25
C GLU A 72 7.46 -3.79 -4.86
N ALA A 73 7.59 -3.02 -3.78
CA ALA A 73 6.58 -2.02 -3.41
C ALA A 73 6.40 -0.95 -4.51
N GLY A 74 7.50 -0.52 -5.14
CA GLY A 74 7.48 0.43 -6.26
C GLY A 74 6.74 -0.13 -7.48
N ILE A 75 6.97 -1.39 -7.83
CA ILE A 75 6.28 -2.07 -8.94
C ILE A 75 4.77 -2.07 -8.72
N VAL A 76 4.32 -2.42 -7.51
CA VAL A 76 2.88 -2.40 -7.17
C VAL A 76 2.33 -0.97 -7.18
N MET A 77 3.10 0.00 -6.68
CA MET A 77 2.73 1.41 -6.71
C MET A 77 2.54 1.95 -8.14
N GLU A 78 3.38 1.53 -9.09
CA GLU A 78 3.23 1.92 -10.49
C GLU A 78 1.89 1.45 -11.05
N GLU A 79 1.51 0.20 -10.78
CA GLU A 79 0.23 -0.35 -11.25
C GLU A 79 -0.97 0.32 -10.57
N ILE A 80 -0.89 0.66 -9.26
CA ILE A 80 -1.88 1.50 -8.57
C ILE A 80 -2.01 2.87 -9.25
N GLY A 81 -0.88 3.48 -9.60
CA GLY A 81 -0.82 4.77 -10.27
C GLY A 81 -1.45 4.78 -11.67
N ARG A 82 -1.42 3.66 -12.40
CA ARG A 82 -2.00 3.55 -13.76
C ARG A 82 -3.50 3.77 -13.79
N THR A 83 -4.22 3.34 -12.76
CA THR A 83 -5.69 3.51 -12.68
C THR A 83 -6.12 4.52 -11.63
N LEU A 84 -5.15 5.11 -10.90
CA LEU A 84 -5.39 5.96 -9.74
C LEU A 84 -6.23 5.25 -8.68
N MET A 85 -5.94 3.97 -8.42
CA MET A 85 -6.65 3.19 -7.42
C MET A 85 -6.54 3.89 -6.05
N ALA A 86 -7.68 4.33 -5.52
CA ALA A 86 -7.76 4.84 -4.16
C ALA A 86 -7.49 3.69 -3.18
N SER A 87 -6.36 3.74 -2.48
CA SER A 87 -5.97 2.72 -1.52
C SER A 87 -5.05 3.28 -0.44
N PRO A 88 -5.03 2.69 0.77
CA PRO A 88 -4.13 3.06 1.84
C PRO A 88 -2.72 2.45 1.69
N PHE A 89 -2.38 1.84 0.55
CA PHE A 89 -1.15 1.05 0.36
C PHE A 89 0.13 1.81 0.72
N LEU A 90 0.30 3.04 0.21
CA LEU A 90 1.47 3.86 0.53
C LEU A 90 1.55 4.17 2.03
N ALA A 91 0.43 4.61 2.63
CA ALA A 91 0.40 5.04 4.01
C ALA A 91 0.63 3.86 4.98
N THR A 92 -0.05 2.75 4.75
CA THR A 92 -0.09 1.60 5.66
C THR A 92 1.01 0.59 5.34
N SER A 93 0.99 -0.01 4.16
CA SER A 93 1.88 -1.13 3.81
C SER A 93 3.30 -0.70 3.49
N VAL A 94 3.51 0.56 3.09
CA VAL A 94 4.84 1.08 2.82
C VAL A 94 5.37 1.88 4.02
N LEU A 95 4.76 3.01 4.34
CA LEU A 95 5.29 3.93 5.34
C LEU A 95 5.15 3.40 6.78
N ALA A 96 3.93 3.05 7.21
CA ALA A 96 3.71 2.60 8.58
C ALA A 96 4.39 1.25 8.88
N ALA A 97 4.29 0.29 7.96
CA ALA A 97 4.99 -1.00 8.09
C ALA A 97 6.51 -0.79 8.21
N SER A 98 7.12 0.01 7.32
CA SER A 98 8.56 0.28 7.39
C SER A 98 8.98 0.98 8.68
N ALA A 99 8.17 1.94 9.15
CA ALA A 99 8.46 2.66 10.40
C ALA A 99 8.41 1.71 11.61
N LEU A 100 7.38 0.85 11.69
CA LEU A 100 7.24 -0.13 12.77
C LEU A 100 8.33 -1.19 12.73
N SER A 101 8.64 -1.76 11.57
CA SER A 101 9.69 -2.78 11.43
C SER A 101 11.08 -2.23 11.81
N ARG A 102 11.34 -0.95 11.55
CA ARG A 102 12.67 -0.34 11.78
C ARG A 102 12.82 0.32 13.15
N GLY A 103 11.75 0.84 13.72
CA GLY A 103 11.78 1.67 14.93
C GLY A 103 10.83 1.25 16.04
N GLY A 104 9.94 0.28 15.78
CA GLY A 104 9.03 -0.24 16.80
C GLY A 104 9.74 -1.18 17.76
N SER A 105 9.29 -1.23 19.02
CA SER A 105 9.70 -2.25 19.98
C SER A 105 9.19 -3.63 19.56
N ALA A 106 9.78 -4.70 20.09
CA ALA A 106 9.33 -6.07 19.80
C ALA A 106 7.83 -6.28 20.09
N ALA A 107 7.31 -5.68 21.17
CA ALA A 107 5.89 -5.73 21.50
C ALA A 107 5.02 -5.03 20.44
N GLN A 108 5.42 -3.85 19.98
CA GLN A 108 4.70 -3.10 18.94
C GLN A 108 4.71 -3.83 17.59
N GLN A 109 5.85 -4.43 17.23
CA GLN A 109 5.99 -5.21 16.01
C GLN A 109 5.07 -6.43 16.04
N GLN A 110 5.11 -7.21 17.12
CA GLN A 110 4.28 -8.41 17.29
C GLN A 110 2.78 -8.09 17.27
N GLU A 111 2.37 -6.95 17.81
CA GLU A 111 0.96 -6.54 17.84
C GLU A 111 0.47 -6.03 16.48
N HIS A 112 1.25 -5.17 15.81
CA HIS A 112 0.74 -4.37 14.70
C HIS A 112 1.10 -4.93 13.32
N LEU A 113 2.30 -5.49 13.13
CA LEU A 113 2.75 -5.93 11.81
C LEU A 113 1.89 -7.06 11.22
N PRO A 114 1.45 -8.08 11.98
CA PRO A 114 0.54 -9.11 11.44
C PRO A 114 -0.83 -8.53 11.03
N ARG A 115 -1.30 -7.50 11.74
CA ARG A 115 -2.58 -6.83 11.43
C ARG A 115 -2.47 -5.94 10.21
N ILE A 116 -1.30 -5.35 9.97
CA ILE A 116 -1.00 -4.61 8.74
C ILE A 116 -0.88 -5.59 7.57
N ALA A 117 -0.16 -6.70 7.74
CA ALA A 117 0.02 -7.72 6.72
C ALA A 117 -1.32 -8.28 6.21
N SER A 118 -2.25 -8.57 7.12
CA SER A 118 -3.61 -9.02 6.78
C SER A 118 -4.54 -7.92 6.24
N GLY A 119 -4.09 -6.66 6.22
CA GLY A 119 -4.93 -5.52 5.83
C GLY A 119 -5.98 -5.10 6.86
N ALA A 120 -6.04 -5.75 8.02
CA ALA A 120 -7.03 -5.48 9.07
C ALA A 120 -6.75 -4.18 9.85
N LEU A 121 -5.49 -3.75 9.92
CA LEU A 121 -5.09 -2.49 10.54
C LEU A 121 -4.64 -1.50 9.47
N LEU A 122 -5.31 -0.36 9.43
CA LEU A 122 -4.86 0.81 8.68
C LEU A 122 -4.03 1.69 9.61
N ALA A 123 -2.84 2.02 9.17
CA ALA A 123 -1.92 2.88 9.88
C ALA A 123 -1.32 3.90 8.92
N THR A 124 -0.86 5.02 9.45
CA THR A 124 -0.18 6.06 8.66
C THR A 124 0.91 6.70 9.49
N LEU A 125 1.92 7.23 8.82
CA LEU A 125 2.95 8.04 9.45
C LEU A 125 2.49 9.50 9.48
N ALA A 126 2.16 10.00 10.67
CA ALA A 126 1.73 11.39 10.88
C ALA A 126 2.94 12.29 11.18
N ILE A 127 3.55 12.84 10.13
CA ILE A 127 4.71 13.75 10.23
C ILE A 127 4.35 15.24 10.12
N ASP A 128 3.15 15.53 9.61
CA ASP A 128 2.73 16.90 9.33
C ASP A 128 1.96 17.46 10.52
N GLU A 129 2.49 18.53 11.12
CA GLU A 129 1.86 19.21 12.26
C GLU A 129 0.92 20.35 11.82
N GLY A 130 0.91 20.70 10.53
CA GLY A 130 0.10 21.78 10.00
C GLY A 130 0.15 21.90 8.48
N PRO A 131 -0.50 22.94 7.91
CA PRO A 131 -0.59 23.13 6.46
C PRO A 131 0.78 23.38 5.82
N LYS A 132 1.21 22.49 4.93
CA LYS A 132 2.45 22.64 4.15
C LYS A 132 2.27 23.45 2.86
N HIS A 133 1.07 23.41 2.25
CA HIS A 133 0.81 24.15 1.02
C HIS A 133 0.64 25.66 1.31
N ARG A 134 1.75 26.41 1.25
CA ARG A 134 1.83 27.86 1.47
C ARG A 134 2.32 28.58 0.20
N PRO A 135 1.56 28.58 -0.90
CA PRO A 135 1.99 29.14 -2.19
C PRO A 135 2.26 30.66 -2.15
N LEU A 136 1.84 31.36 -1.09
CA LEU A 136 2.00 32.80 -0.90
C LEU A 136 3.10 33.18 0.12
N HIS A 137 3.83 32.21 0.68
CA HIS A 137 4.88 32.44 1.68
C HIS A 137 6.13 31.61 1.37
N THR A 138 6.85 31.98 0.31
CA THR A 138 8.22 31.52 -0.01
C THR A 138 9.27 32.49 0.53
#